data_AF-A0A0S8BN61-F1
#
_entry.id   AF-A0A0S8BN61-F1
#
_cell.length_a   1.000
_cell.length_b   1.000
_cell.length_c   1.000
_cell.angle_alpha   90.00
_cell.angle_beta   90.00
_cell.angle_gamma   90.00
#
_symmetry.space_group_name_H-M   'P 1'
#
loop_
_entity.id
_entity.type
_entity.pdbx_description
1 polymer ?
#
loop_
_entity_poly.entity_id
_entity_poly.type
_entity_poly.pdbx_seq_one_letter_code
_entity_poly.pdbx_strand_id
1 'polypeptide(L)'
;MTPIAYRSADALAMDDGRPAPGKPSGSTSAPAPDTAPDFPPPKFAVVVAGDPDETLRNTAAFIETEAARSGLRAPTDPTLRAALRGEPSTEEDGLEGLRSIRRGLGVDPAKDLTAYQRIGLIAGADALVVIRREGGIVIEVFDVSAAQFYEGTLTFAQSTSEQRARFIESRAQQAQLRWTKPKPPSTAPAPTAQKPETGPPADKKEESRAKRRWKKAWPYVVAGALLAGGVTYLIIDRRNTDEVGPPLLRFRPGEE
;
A
#
# COMPACT_ATOMS: atom_id res chain seq x y z
N MET A 1 -56.53 26.25 -21.15
CA MET A 1 -57.11 26.85 -19.92
C MET A 1 -57.65 25.71 -19.05
N THR A 2 -57.25 25.67 -17.78
CA THR A 2 -57.79 24.88 -16.64
C THR A 2 -59.23 25.36 -16.27
N PRO A 3 -60.01 24.77 -15.32
CA PRO A 3 -59.66 23.98 -14.09
C PRO A 3 -60.58 22.74 -13.73
N ILE A 4 -60.24 21.84 -12.77
CA ILE A 4 -60.77 21.60 -11.35
C ILE A 4 -62.31 21.39 -11.24
N ALA A 5 -62.92 20.45 -10.46
CA ALA A 5 -62.57 19.58 -9.30
C ALA A 5 -63.13 18.11 -9.47
N TYR A 6 -63.02 17.08 -8.60
CA TYR A 6 -62.71 16.81 -7.16
C TYR A 6 -63.90 16.61 -6.17
N ARG A 7 -63.88 15.47 -5.41
CA ARG A 7 -64.76 15.07 -4.25
C ARG A 7 -66.25 14.77 -4.58
N SER A 8 -67.02 13.93 -3.86
CA SER A 8 -66.95 13.31 -2.51
C SER A 8 -67.84 12.02 -2.50
N ALA A 9 -67.93 11.10 -1.51
CA ALA A 9 -67.29 10.86 -0.20
C ALA A 9 -67.48 9.35 0.24
N ASP A 10 -67.41 9.08 1.54
CA ASP A 10 -67.37 7.80 2.30
C ASP A 10 -68.63 6.90 2.36
N ALA A 11 -68.41 5.61 2.68
CA ALA A 11 -69.21 4.84 3.64
C ALA A 11 -68.36 3.76 4.34
N LEU A 12 -68.40 3.71 5.68
CA LEU A 12 -67.69 2.76 6.55
C LEU A 12 -68.52 1.50 6.84
N ALA A 13 -67.84 0.36 7.02
CA ALA A 13 -68.33 -0.74 7.86
C ALA A 13 -67.13 -1.53 8.45
N MET A 14 -67.08 -1.65 9.78
CA MET A 14 -66.32 -2.69 10.48
C MET A 14 -67.10 -4.01 10.43
N ASP A 15 -66.44 -5.18 10.54
CA ASP A 15 -66.55 -6.02 11.74
C ASP A 15 -65.49 -7.17 11.78
N ASP A 16 -65.30 -7.71 12.99
CA ASP A 16 -64.39 -8.75 13.52
C ASP A 16 -64.09 -10.05 12.71
N GLY A 17 -63.14 -10.88 13.19
CA GLY A 17 -63.22 -12.33 12.87
C GLY A 17 -62.13 -13.32 13.32
N ARG A 18 -60.84 -13.06 13.04
CA ARG A 18 -59.69 -13.97 13.34
C ARG A 18 -59.67 -15.35 12.58
N PRO A 19 -58.58 -16.17 12.65
CA PRO A 19 -58.04 -16.83 11.44
C PRO A 19 -58.01 -18.38 11.45
N ALA A 20 -57.63 -18.97 10.30
CA ALA A 20 -57.09 -20.33 10.18
C ALA A 20 -55.84 -20.38 9.26
N PRO A 21 -54.88 -21.30 9.46
CA PRO A 21 -53.51 -21.16 8.95
C PRO A 21 -53.22 -21.92 7.64
N GLY A 22 -52.29 -21.40 6.82
CA GLY A 22 -51.91 -22.05 5.55
C GLY A 22 -50.55 -21.63 4.98
N LYS A 23 -49.49 -22.34 5.39
CA LYS A 23 -48.14 -22.42 4.79
C LYS A 23 -47.32 -21.11 4.65
N PRO A 24 -46.20 -20.94 5.38
CA PRO A 24 -45.11 -20.10 4.89
C PRO A 24 -44.49 -20.75 3.65
N SER A 25 -44.56 -20.10 2.50
CA SER A 25 -43.67 -20.43 1.37
C SER A 25 -42.24 -20.18 1.82
N GLY A 26 -41.47 -21.25 1.99
CA GLY A 26 -40.04 -21.16 2.22
C GLY A 26 -39.37 -20.53 1.01
N SER A 27 -39.13 -19.22 1.08
CA SER A 27 -38.17 -18.56 0.22
C SER A 27 -36.79 -19.06 0.62
N THR A 28 -36.36 -20.15 -0.03
CA THR A 28 -34.96 -20.54 -0.04
C THR A 28 -34.20 -19.47 -0.83
N SER A 29 -33.88 -18.38 -0.14
CA SER A 29 -32.85 -17.45 -0.60
C SER A 29 -31.62 -18.29 -0.90
N ALA A 30 -31.16 -18.26 -2.15
CA ALA A 30 -29.81 -18.69 -2.45
C ALA A 30 -28.85 -17.91 -1.52
N PRO A 31 -27.74 -18.51 -1.07
CA PRO A 31 -26.69 -17.74 -0.41
C PRO A 31 -26.25 -16.63 -1.38
N ALA A 32 -26.17 -15.40 -0.87
CA ALA A 32 -25.60 -14.29 -1.62
C ALA A 32 -24.18 -14.68 -2.09
N PRO A 33 -23.74 -14.24 -3.28
CA PRO A 33 -22.37 -14.51 -3.72
C PRO A 33 -21.39 -13.98 -2.67
N ASP A 34 -20.33 -14.75 -2.40
CA ASP A 34 -19.30 -14.38 -1.43
C ASP A 34 -18.90 -12.92 -1.60
N THR A 35 -19.12 -12.13 -0.53
CA THR A 35 -18.67 -10.74 -0.49
C THR A 35 -17.16 -10.75 -0.70
N ALA A 36 -16.71 -10.30 -1.86
CA ALA A 36 -15.29 -10.15 -2.16
C ALA A 36 -14.65 -9.36 -1.01
N PRO A 37 -13.43 -9.71 -0.55
CA PRO A 37 -12.86 -9.05 0.61
C PRO A 37 -12.76 -7.56 0.33
N ASP A 38 -13.36 -6.76 1.21
CA ASP A 38 -13.36 -5.30 1.13
C ASP A 38 -11.95 -4.79 1.48
N PHE A 39 -11.04 -4.95 0.53
CA PHE A 39 -9.68 -4.46 0.65
C PHE A 39 -9.74 -2.93 0.59
N PRO A 40 -9.13 -2.21 1.56
CA PRO A 40 -9.10 -0.76 1.51
C PRO A 40 -8.41 -0.30 0.20
N PRO A 41 -8.80 0.82 -0.41
CA PRO A 41 -8.22 1.25 -1.69
C PRO A 41 -6.69 1.36 -1.62
N PRO A 42 -5.96 1.00 -2.70
CA PRO A 42 -4.50 0.95 -2.69
C PRO A 42 -3.86 2.27 -2.24
N LYS A 43 -2.82 2.18 -1.41
CA LYS A 43 -2.09 3.37 -0.96
C LYS A 43 -0.93 3.66 -1.88
N PHE A 44 -0.88 4.88 -2.42
CA PHE A 44 0.19 5.35 -3.30
C PHE A 44 0.91 6.55 -2.68
N ALA A 45 2.09 6.88 -3.20
CA ALA A 45 2.69 8.19 -2.98
C ALA A 45 3.40 8.67 -4.26
N VAL A 46 3.34 9.97 -4.52
CA VAL A 46 4.03 10.60 -5.66
C VAL A 46 5.39 11.10 -5.20
N VAL A 47 6.45 10.73 -5.93
CA VAL A 47 7.82 11.18 -5.64
C VAL A 47 8.46 11.75 -6.90
N VAL A 48 9.09 12.92 -6.78
CA VAL A 48 9.88 13.52 -7.87
C VAL A 48 11.34 13.18 -7.64
N ALA A 49 11.94 12.41 -8.56
CA ALA A 49 13.34 12.03 -8.53
C ALA A 49 14.26 13.20 -8.95
N GLY A 50 15.46 13.26 -8.36
CA GLY A 50 16.45 14.30 -8.62
C GLY A 50 16.11 15.63 -7.96
N ASP A 51 16.64 16.74 -8.47
CA ASP A 51 16.27 18.07 -7.98
C ASP A 51 15.12 18.66 -8.84
N PRO A 52 13.99 19.07 -8.23
CA PRO A 52 12.79 19.36 -9.00
C PRO A 52 12.72 20.84 -9.38
N ASP A 53 12.52 21.10 -10.67
CA ASP A 53 12.02 22.39 -11.13
C ASP A 53 10.53 22.58 -10.77
N GLU A 54 10.03 23.80 -10.98
CA GLU A 54 8.64 24.16 -10.70
C GLU A 54 7.64 23.37 -11.55
N THR A 55 8.00 23.03 -12.80
CA THR A 55 7.13 22.23 -13.66
C THR A 55 6.96 20.82 -13.09
N LEU A 56 8.05 20.17 -12.65
CA LEU A 56 7.99 18.85 -12.02
C LEU A 56 7.18 18.85 -10.73
N ARG A 57 7.31 19.87 -9.87
CA ARG A 57 6.46 20.05 -8.67
C ARG A 57 4.98 20.14 -9.03
N ASN A 58 4.64 21.00 -9.99
CA ASN A 58 3.26 21.22 -10.43
C ASN A 58 2.66 19.97 -11.09
N THR A 59 3.42 19.26 -11.92
CA THR A 59 3.01 17.97 -12.51
C THR A 59 2.81 16.91 -11.43
N ALA A 60 3.64 16.87 -10.38
CA ALA A 60 3.48 15.91 -9.29
C ALA A 60 2.23 16.19 -8.43
N ALA A 61 1.96 17.46 -8.10
CA ALA A 61 0.74 17.88 -7.41
C ALA A 61 -0.52 17.55 -8.23
N PHE A 62 -0.45 17.75 -9.55
CA PHE A 62 -1.53 17.40 -10.47
C PHE A 62 -1.79 15.88 -10.50
N ILE A 63 -0.74 15.08 -10.67
CA ILE A 63 -0.83 13.61 -10.70
C ILE A 63 -1.34 13.05 -9.36
N GLU A 64 -0.92 13.61 -8.22
CA GLU A 64 -1.45 13.24 -6.90
C GLU A 64 -2.97 13.49 -6.83
N THR A 65 -3.42 14.66 -7.29
CA THR A 65 -4.85 15.01 -7.32
C THR A 65 -5.65 14.12 -8.26
N GLU A 66 -5.08 13.78 -9.42
CA GLU A 66 -5.67 12.88 -10.43
C GLU A 66 -5.83 11.45 -9.90
N ALA A 67 -4.78 10.90 -9.28
CA ALA A 67 -4.80 9.58 -8.65
C ALA A 67 -5.70 9.49 -7.41
N ALA A 68 -5.77 10.54 -6.59
CA ALA A 68 -6.70 10.62 -5.48
C ALA A 68 -8.17 10.63 -5.96
N ARG A 69 -8.46 11.32 -7.08
CA ARG A 69 -9.81 11.33 -7.70
C ARG A 69 -10.20 9.98 -8.30
N SER A 70 -9.25 9.14 -8.71
CA SER A 70 -9.52 7.74 -9.10
C SER A 70 -9.67 6.79 -7.91
N GLY A 71 -9.76 7.31 -6.67
CA GLY A 71 -10.02 6.52 -5.47
C GLY A 71 -8.80 5.93 -4.78
N LEU A 72 -7.58 6.28 -5.21
CA LEU A 72 -6.35 5.82 -4.56
C LEU A 72 -6.05 6.64 -3.29
N ARG A 73 -5.49 6.00 -2.25
CA ARG A 73 -5.15 6.68 -0.99
C ARG A 73 -3.76 7.32 -1.06
N ALA A 74 -3.69 8.65 -0.97
CA ALA A 74 -2.42 9.37 -0.79
C ALA A 74 -1.93 9.27 0.69
N PRO A 75 -0.67 9.63 0.99
CA PRO A 75 -0.20 9.71 2.38
C PRO A 75 -0.92 10.83 3.14
N THR A 76 -1.40 10.56 4.35
CA THR A 76 -2.21 11.50 5.14
C THR A 76 -1.45 12.78 5.49
N ASP A 77 -0.16 12.66 5.82
CA ASP A 77 0.71 13.77 6.19
C ASP A 77 1.00 14.71 5.00
N PRO A 78 0.57 15.99 5.04
CA PRO A 78 0.84 16.95 3.97
C PRO A 78 2.32 17.35 3.88
N THR A 79 3.07 17.36 4.99
CA THR A 79 4.50 17.73 4.99
C THR A 79 5.34 16.64 4.32
N LEU A 80 5.01 15.37 4.56
CA LEU A 80 5.56 14.23 3.84
C LEU A 80 5.26 14.30 2.33
N ARG A 81 4.01 14.58 1.94
CA ARG A 81 3.65 14.75 0.52
C ARG A 81 4.39 15.92 -0.13
N ALA A 82 4.56 17.04 0.58
CA ALA A 82 5.37 18.18 0.14
C ALA A 82 6.84 17.78 -0.06
N ALA A 83 7.45 17.10 0.92
CA ALA A 83 8.84 16.64 0.86
C ALA A 83 9.10 15.65 -0.28
N LEU A 84 8.19 14.72 -0.56
CA LEU A 84 8.28 13.75 -1.66
C LEU A 84 8.15 14.39 -3.05
N ARG A 85 7.32 15.42 -3.19
CA ARG A 85 7.23 16.24 -4.40
C ARG A 85 8.38 17.25 -4.52
N GLY A 86 9.17 17.42 -3.44
CA GLY A 86 10.31 18.32 -3.36
C GLY A 86 9.92 19.80 -3.33
N GLU A 87 8.80 20.10 -2.66
CA GLU A 87 8.45 21.45 -2.23
C GLU A 87 9.47 21.94 -1.17
N PRO A 88 9.77 23.25 -1.14
CA PRO A 88 10.70 23.82 -0.17
C PRO A 88 10.17 23.66 1.26
N SER A 89 11.05 23.31 2.21
CA SER A 89 10.73 23.28 3.64
C SER A 89 10.66 24.69 4.21
N THR A 90 9.59 24.99 4.94
CA THR A 90 9.45 26.24 5.70
C THR A 90 9.90 26.12 7.16
N GLU A 91 10.06 24.90 7.70
CA GLU A 91 10.31 24.60 9.12
C GLU A 91 11.19 23.35 9.31
N GLU A 92 11.66 23.11 10.54
CA GLU A 92 12.39 21.88 10.95
C GLU A 92 11.46 20.66 11.06
N ASP A 93 10.93 20.18 9.93
CA ASP A 93 10.02 19.02 9.87
C ASP A 93 10.71 17.65 10.06
N GLY A 94 12.03 17.61 10.19
CA GLY A 94 12.83 16.37 10.31
C GLY A 94 12.91 15.53 9.03
N LEU A 95 12.31 15.96 7.92
CA LEU A 95 12.26 15.22 6.66
C LEU A 95 13.47 15.50 5.74
N GLU A 96 14.49 16.24 6.19
CA GLU A 96 15.66 16.52 5.35
C GLU A 96 16.42 15.25 4.94
N GLY A 97 16.43 14.20 5.77
CA GLY A 97 16.95 12.89 5.38
C GLY A 97 16.18 12.27 4.20
N LEU A 98 14.86 12.46 4.13
CA LEU A 98 14.02 12.03 3.02
C LEU A 98 14.26 12.88 1.77
N ARG A 99 14.36 14.21 1.93
CA ARG A 99 14.70 15.14 0.83
C ARG A 99 16.08 14.82 0.23
N SER A 100 17.05 14.50 1.06
CA SER A 100 18.39 14.07 0.64
C SER A 100 18.36 12.78 -0.20
N ILE A 101 17.67 11.74 0.28
CA ILE A 101 17.47 10.50 -0.51
C ILE A 101 16.78 10.82 -1.84
N ARG A 102 15.71 11.62 -1.82
CA ARG A 102 14.94 12.02 -3.01
C ARG A 102 15.80 12.75 -4.05
N ARG A 103 16.65 13.71 -3.62
CA ARG A 103 17.58 14.44 -4.50
C ARG A 103 18.61 13.51 -5.17
N GLY A 104 18.96 12.40 -4.53
CA GLY A 104 19.88 11.39 -5.09
C GLY A 104 19.24 10.43 -6.10
N LEU A 105 17.90 10.35 -6.18
CA LEU A 105 17.20 9.46 -7.10
C LEU A 105 17.36 9.89 -8.56
N GLY A 106 17.34 8.91 -9.47
CA GLY A 106 17.28 9.16 -10.92
C GLY A 106 18.64 9.38 -11.56
N VAL A 107 19.73 9.29 -10.78
CA VAL A 107 21.10 9.21 -11.31
C VAL A 107 21.33 7.82 -11.94
N ASP A 108 20.80 6.77 -11.32
CA ASP A 108 20.73 5.43 -11.90
C ASP A 108 19.52 4.67 -11.33
N PRO A 109 18.35 4.70 -12.01
CA PRO A 109 17.12 4.07 -11.53
C PRO A 109 17.26 2.57 -11.19
N ALA A 110 18.20 1.86 -11.82
CA ALA A 110 18.44 0.44 -11.56
C ALA A 110 19.27 0.18 -10.30
N LYS A 111 20.05 1.17 -9.84
CA LYS A 111 20.77 1.14 -8.55
C LYS A 111 19.94 1.74 -7.41
N ASP A 112 19.03 2.65 -7.73
CA ASP A 112 18.20 3.39 -6.75
C ASP A 112 17.02 2.57 -6.17
N LEU A 113 16.83 1.30 -6.56
CA LEU A 113 15.71 0.44 -6.13
C LEU A 113 15.53 0.40 -4.59
N THR A 114 16.62 0.34 -3.84
CA THR A 114 16.60 0.36 -2.36
C THR A 114 16.15 1.71 -1.80
N ALA A 115 16.49 2.82 -2.47
CA ALA A 115 16.08 4.16 -2.09
C ALA A 115 14.58 4.37 -2.36
N TYR A 116 14.08 3.94 -3.52
CA TYR A 116 12.64 3.90 -3.82
C TYR A 116 11.88 3.04 -2.80
N GLN A 117 12.34 1.81 -2.52
CA GLN A 117 11.69 0.97 -1.51
C GLN A 117 11.65 1.63 -0.13
N ARG A 118 12.77 2.23 0.32
CA ARG A 118 12.83 2.95 1.60
C ARG A 118 11.83 4.12 1.65
N ILE A 119 11.70 4.88 0.57
CA ILE A 119 10.73 5.97 0.46
C ILE A 119 9.30 5.44 0.54
N GLY A 120 8.98 4.35 -0.16
CA GLY A 120 7.66 3.71 -0.13
C GLY A 120 7.28 3.22 1.26
N LEU A 121 8.23 2.62 1.98
CA LEU A 121 8.06 2.18 3.37
C LEU A 121 7.84 3.36 4.33
N ILE A 122 8.55 4.49 4.16
CA ILE A 122 8.35 5.72 4.96
C ILE A 122 6.95 6.31 4.70
N ALA A 123 6.51 6.34 3.44
CA ALA A 123 5.17 6.80 3.06
C ALA A 123 4.04 5.82 3.46
N GLY A 124 4.38 4.59 3.85
CA GLY A 124 3.43 3.50 4.05
C GLY A 124 2.68 3.12 2.77
N ALA A 125 3.24 3.37 1.60
CA ALA A 125 2.62 3.12 0.30
C ALA A 125 2.83 1.68 -0.19
N ASP A 126 1.90 1.19 -1.01
CA ASP A 126 2.02 -0.06 -1.78
C ASP A 126 2.76 0.16 -3.10
N ALA A 127 2.50 1.31 -3.74
CA ALA A 127 3.14 1.73 -4.98
C ALA A 127 3.65 3.17 -4.88
N LEU A 128 4.81 3.44 -5.49
CA LEU A 128 5.30 4.79 -5.71
C LEU A 128 5.07 5.21 -7.16
N VAL A 129 4.51 6.39 -7.37
CA VAL A 129 4.48 7.05 -8.68
C VAL A 129 5.72 7.91 -8.78
N VAL A 130 6.70 7.47 -9.58
CA VAL A 130 7.97 8.14 -9.77
C VAL A 130 7.86 9.06 -10.97
N ILE A 131 8.17 10.34 -10.75
CA ILE A 131 8.21 11.36 -11.79
C ILE A 131 9.66 11.82 -11.97
N ARG A 132 10.17 11.77 -13.19
CA ARG A 132 11.50 12.29 -13.53
C ARG A 132 11.51 13.06 -14.85
N ARG A 133 12.58 13.82 -15.09
CA ARG A 133 12.85 14.52 -16.36
C ARG A 133 13.89 13.73 -17.16
N GLU A 134 13.48 13.21 -18.32
CA GLU A 134 14.30 12.41 -19.23
C GLU A 134 13.92 12.79 -20.67
N GLY A 135 14.48 13.91 -21.16
CA GLY A 135 14.03 14.59 -22.39
C GLY A 135 12.67 15.31 -22.24
N GLY A 136 11.67 14.61 -21.72
CA GLY A 136 10.38 15.14 -21.25
C GLY A 136 10.09 14.71 -19.81
N ILE A 137 8.86 14.91 -19.32
CA ILE A 137 8.43 14.41 -18.02
C ILE A 137 7.92 12.97 -18.19
N VAL A 138 8.56 12.03 -17.51
CA VAL A 138 8.26 10.60 -17.54
C VAL A 138 7.65 10.18 -16.20
N ILE A 139 6.64 9.33 -16.26
CA ILE A 139 5.93 8.73 -15.14
C ILE A 139 6.15 7.23 -15.17
N GLU A 140 6.58 6.69 -14.04
CA GLU A 140 6.73 5.26 -13.79
C GLU A 140 6.02 4.88 -12.50
N VAL A 141 5.71 3.58 -12.33
CA VAL A 141 5.20 3.05 -11.07
C VAL A 141 6.17 2.01 -10.53
N PHE A 142 6.51 2.11 -9.24
CA PHE A 142 7.40 1.21 -8.53
C PHE A 142 6.62 0.44 -7.47
N ASP A 143 6.74 -0.89 -7.47
CA ASP A 143 6.14 -1.80 -6.50
C ASP A 143 7.02 -1.89 -5.25
N VAL A 144 6.53 -1.39 -4.12
CA VAL A 144 7.27 -1.34 -2.85
C VAL A 144 7.47 -2.74 -2.26
N SER A 145 6.56 -3.69 -2.53
CA SER A 145 6.66 -5.08 -2.06
C SER A 145 7.75 -5.85 -2.79
N ALA A 146 7.85 -5.65 -4.09
CA ALA A 146 8.74 -6.39 -4.99
C ALA A 146 10.07 -5.66 -5.26
N ALA A 147 10.21 -4.41 -4.81
CA ALA A 147 11.38 -3.56 -5.01
C ALA A 147 11.76 -3.38 -6.49
N GLN A 148 10.77 -3.29 -7.37
CA GLN A 148 10.96 -3.24 -8.83
C GLN A 148 10.03 -2.24 -9.49
N PHE A 149 10.47 -1.68 -10.61
CA PHE A 149 9.60 -0.92 -11.50
C PHE A 149 8.64 -1.84 -12.26
N TYR A 150 7.46 -1.32 -12.53
CA TYR A 150 6.50 -1.90 -13.44
C TYR A 150 6.92 -1.64 -14.90
N GLU A 151 6.76 -2.63 -15.77
CA GLU A 151 7.10 -2.50 -17.19
C GLU A 151 6.22 -1.44 -17.88
N GLY A 152 6.85 -0.51 -18.59
CA GLY A 152 6.21 0.57 -19.33
C GLY A 152 6.32 1.93 -18.63
N THR A 153 6.53 2.97 -19.44
CA THR A 153 6.64 4.38 -19.03
C THR A 153 5.51 5.20 -19.66
N LEU A 154 5.04 6.25 -18.98
CA LEU A 154 4.14 7.24 -19.58
C LEU A 154 4.81 8.61 -19.67
N THR A 155 4.90 9.16 -20.88
CA THR A 155 5.27 10.57 -21.09
C THR A 155 4.07 11.46 -20.74
N PHE A 156 4.24 12.41 -19.82
CA PHE A 156 3.14 13.30 -19.38
C PHE A 156 2.52 14.09 -20.55
N ALA A 157 3.35 14.63 -21.44
CA ALA A 157 2.92 15.44 -22.58
C ALA A 157 2.18 14.67 -23.69
N GLN A 158 2.26 13.33 -23.70
CA GLN A 158 1.64 12.46 -24.72
C GLN A 158 0.46 11.65 -24.17
N SER A 159 0.17 11.77 -22.86
CA SER A 159 -0.87 11.00 -22.18
C SER A 159 -2.06 11.88 -21.78
N THR A 160 -3.26 11.33 -21.86
CA THR A 160 -4.46 11.96 -21.29
C THR A 160 -4.55 11.71 -19.78
N SER A 161 -5.38 12.51 -19.10
CA SER A 161 -5.73 12.32 -17.68
C SER A 161 -6.22 10.92 -17.37
N GLU A 162 -7.17 10.40 -18.15
CA GLU A 162 -7.71 9.05 -17.96
C GLU A 162 -6.65 7.96 -18.16
N GLN A 163 -5.74 8.14 -19.12
CA GLN A 163 -4.65 7.17 -19.37
C GLN A 163 -3.69 7.10 -18.19
N ARG A 164 -3.30 8.25 -17.61
CA ARG A 164 -2.44 8.28 -16.41
C ARG A 164 -3.13 7.69 -15.19
N ALA A 165 -4.38 8.07 -14.94
CA ALA A 165 -5.16 7.54 -13.82
C ALA A 165 -5.27 6.00 -13.89
N ARG A 166 -5.72 5.45 -15.02
CA ARG A 166 -5.83 3.99 -15.22
C ARG A 166 -4.48 3.27 -15.13
N PHE A 167 -3.40 3.88 -15.63
CA PHE A 167 -2.06 3.32 -15.53
C PHE A 167 -1.57 3.25 -14.08
N ILE A 168 -1.74 4.31 -13.30
CA ILE A 168 -1.37 4.33 -11.88
C ILE A 168 -2.24 3.36 -11.08
N GLU A 169 -3.57 3.40 -11.28
CA GLU A 169 -4.55 2.58 -10.56
C GLU A 169 -4.30 1.09 -10.77
N SER A 170 -4.19 0.63 -12.02
CA SER A 170 -3.99 -0.79 -12.33
C SER A 170 -2.69 -1.35 -11.74
N ARG A 171 -1.62 -0.55 -11.67
CA ARG A 171 -0.33 -0.95 -11.07
C ARG A 171 -0.37 -0.88 -9.54
N ALA A 172 -1.07 0.10 -8.95
CA ALA A 172 -1.27 0.18 -7.51
C ALA A 172 -2.10 -0.99 -6.97
N GLN A 173 -3.18 -1.37 -7.67
CA GLN A 173 -3.97 -2.58 -7.37
C GLN A 173 -3.11 -3.86 -7.45
N GLN A 174 -2.27 -4.00 -8.48
CA GLN A 174 -1.35 -5.14 -8.60
C GLN A 174 -0.33 -5.19 -7.45
N ALA A 175 0.22 -4.05 -7.02
CA ALA A 175 1.18 -3.98 -5.93
C ALA A 175 0.51 -4.38 -4.60
N GLN A 176 -0.70 -3.87 -4.35
CA GLN A 176 -1.49 -4.23 -3.18
C GLN A 176 -1.83 -5.73 -3.16
N LEU A 177 -2.30 -6.31 -4.27
CA LEU A 177 -2.59 -7.74 -4.41
C LEU A 177 -1.35 -8.64 -4.24
N ARG A 178 -0.14 -8.11 -4.51
CA ARG A 178 1.13 -8.79 -4.23
C ARG A 178 1.53 -8.65 -2.76
N TRP A 179 1.26 -7.51 -2.13
CA TRP A 179 1.53 -7.28 -0.70
C TRP A 179 0.60 -8.11 0.21
N THR A 180 -0.69 -8.25 -0.14
CA THR A 180 -1.66 -9.03 0.65
C THR A 180 -1.48 -10.55 0.50
N LYS A 181 -0.90 -11.01 -0.61
CA LYS A 181 -0.45 -12.41 -0.73
C LYS A 181 0.76 -12.61 0.16
N PRO A 182 0.77 -13.63 1.05
CA PRO A 182 1.97 -13.98 1.80
C PRO A 182 3.14 -14.16 0.84
N LYS A 183 4.23 -13.43 1.08
CA LYS A 183 5.47 -13.60 0.30
C LYS A 183 5.78 -15.10 0.26
N PRO A 184 5.85 -15.74 -0.92
CA PRO A 184 6.18 -17.16 -0.98
C PRO A 184 7.46 -17.35 -0.17
N PRO A 185 7.52 -18.38 0.71
CA PRO A 185 8.63 -18.54 1.64
C PRO A 185 9.91 -18.43 0.82
N SER A 186 10.73 -17.43 1.16
CA SER A 186 11.92 -17.12 0.38
C SER A 186 12.62 -18.42 0.10
N THR A 187 12.79 -18.77 -1.17
CA THR A 187 13.61 -19.92 -1.57
C THR A 187 15.03 -19.53 -1.23
N ALA A 188 15.36 -19.65 0.07
CA ALA A 188 16.71 -19.67 0.56
C ALA A 188 17.45 -20.63 -0.38
N PRO A 189 18.58 -20.21 -0.97
CA PRO A 189 19.26 -21.03 -1.96
C PRO A 189 19.41 -22.41 -1.35
N ALA A 190 18.74 -23.40 -1.97
CA ALA A 190 18.73 -24.76 -1.44
C ALA A 190 20.20 -25.14 -1.23
N PRO A 191 20.61 -25.51 -0.01
CA PRO A 191 22.03 -25.60 0.34
C PRO A 191 22.70 -26.48 -0.69
N THR A 192 23.57 -25.87 -1.49
CA THR A 192 24.04 -26.43 -2.76
C THR A 192 24.52 -27.83 -2.47
N ALA A 193 23.80 -28.84 -2.99
CA ALA A 193 24.01 -30.22 -2.60
C ALA A 193 25.45 -30.58 -2.95
N GLN A 194 26.32 -30.62 -1.93
CA GLN A 194 27.71 -30.99 -2.11
C GLN A 194 27.70 -32.42 -2.63
N LYS A 195 28.10 -32.56 -3.89
CA LYS A 195 28.28 -33.81 -4.60
C LYS A 195 29.01 -34.78 -3.65
N PRO A 196 28.38 -35.89 -3.20
CA PRO A 196 29.03 -36.78 -2.26
C PRO A 196 30.20 -37.47 -2.95
N GLU A 197 31.42 -37.07 -2.62
CA GLU A 197 32.60 -37.89 -2.91
C GLU A 197 32.45 -39.22 -2.19
N THR A 198 32.72 -40.30 -2.93
CA THR A 198 32.48 -41.67 -2.48
C THR A 198 33.58 -42.10 -1.52
N GLY A 199 33.36 -41.91 -0.21
CA GLY A 199 34.18 -42.45 0.87
C GLY A 199 33.44 -43.54 1.66
N PRO A 200 34.12 -44.61 2.14
CA PRO A 200 33.49 -45.72 2.87
C PRO A 200 33.00 -45.31 4.27
N PRO A 201 32.08 -46.08 4.88
CA PRO A 201 31.19 -45.54 5.92
C PRO A 201 31.87 -45.41 7.29
N ALA A 202 31.76 -44.21 7.89
CA ALA A 202 32.22 -43.93 9.24
C ALA A 202 31.09 -43.37 10.14
N ASP A 203 30.64 -44.22 11.06
CA ASP A 203 30.10 -43.92 12.39
C ASP A 203 28.89 -42.97 12.59
N LYS A 204 27.90 -43.54 13.28
CA LYS A 204 26.70 -42.94 13.89
C LYS A 204 26.95 -41.81 14.91
N LYS A 205 28.19 -41.30 15.02
CA LYS A 205 28.59 -40.25 15.98
C LYS A 205 28.31 -38.84 15.45
N GLU A 206 28.37 -38.59 14.14
CA GLU A 206 28.16 -37.24 13.59
C GLU A 206 26.74 -36.75 13.77
N GLU A 207 25.75 -37.63 13.57
CA GLU A 207 24.33 -37.33 13.74
C GLU A 207 24.01 -36.81 15.15
N SER A 208 24.72 -37.32 16.17
CA SER A 208 24.59 -36.87 17.56
C SER A 208 25.14 -35.46 17.80
N ARG A 209 26.20 -35.07 17.08
CA ARG A 209 26.82 -33.74 17.14
C ARG A 209 25.97 -32.71 16.40
N ALA A 210 25.41 -33.07 15.25
CA ALA A 210 24.45 -32.24 14.50
C ALA A 210 23.20 -31.94 15.34
N LYS A 211 22.57 -32.96 15.94
CA LYS A 211 21.39 -32.80 16.81
C LYS A 211 21.68 -31.94 18.05
N ARG A 212 22.88 -32.03 18.65
CA ARG A 212 23.31 -31.12 19.74
C ARG A 212 23.50 -29.67 19.29
N ARG A 213 24.09 -29.44 18.11
CA ARG A 213 24.25 -28.07 17.56
C ARG A 213 22.89 -27.45 17.21
N TRP A 214 21.97 -28.21 16.62
CA TRP A 214 20.62 -27.76 16.29
C TRP A 214 19.83 -27.33 17.54
N LYS A 215 19.86 -28.10 18.63
CA LYS A 215 19.23 -27.71 19.91
C LYS A 215 19.79 -26.42 20.49
N LYS A 216 21.08 -26.11 20.26
CA LYS A 216 21.70 -24.85 20.70
C LYS A 216 21.37 -23.67 19.78
N ALA A 217 21.09 -23.92 18.50
CA ALA A 217 20.66 -22.90 17.53
C ALA A 217 19.16 -22.58 17.63
N TRP A 218 18.32 -23.53 18.05
CA TRP A 218 16.86 -23.39 18.16
C TRP A 218 16.37 -22.09 18.82
N PRO A 219 16.86 -21.65 20.00
CA PRO A 219 16.41 -20.39 20.60
C PRO A 219 16.72 -19.16 19.72
N TYR A 220 17.82 -19.17 18.96
CA TYR A 220 18.15 -18.08 18.03
C TYR A 220 17.25 -18.10 16.78
N VAL A 221 16.85 -19.28 16.30
CA VAL A 221 15.86 -19.42 15.21
C VAL A 221 14.50 -18.92 15.66
N VAL A 222 14.05 -19.27 16.88
CA VAL A 222 12.80 -18.78 17.46
C VAL A 222 12.86 -17.28 17.70
N ALA A 223 13.95 -16.75 18.25
CA ALA A 223 14.13 -15.30 18.44
C ALA A 223 14.15 -14.54 17.11
N GLY A 224 14.81 -15.08 16.08
CA GLY A 224 14.80 -14.52 14.72
C GLY A 224 13.41 -14.53 14.08
N ALA A 225 12.64 -15.61 14.28
CA ALA A 225 11.26 -15.70 13.81
C ALA A 225 10.32 -14.72 14.56
N LEU A 226 10.50 -14.54 15.87
CA LEU A 226 9.75 -13.56 16.66
C LEU A 226 10.12 -12.12 16.30
N LEU A 227 11.40 -11.82 16.01
CA LEU A 227 11.82 -10.51 15.51
C LEU A 227 11.23 -10.22 14.12
N ALA A 228 11.32 -11.18 13.18
CA ALA A 228 10.73 -11.05 11.86
C ALA A 228 9.20 -10.87 11.94
N GLY A 229 8.53 -11.66 12.78
CA GLY A 229 7.10 -11.55 13.04
C GLY A 229 6.73 -10.19 13.66
N GLY A 230 7.46 -9.73 14.67
CA GLY A 230 7.21 -8.44 15.34
C GLY A 230 7.43 -7.24 14.42
N VAL A 231 8.49 -7.23 13.61
CA VAL A 231 8.72 -6.18 12.60
C VAL A 231 7.63 -6.21 11.53
N THR A 232 7.22 -7.39 11.06
CA THR A 232 6.16 -7.52 10.06
C THR A 232 4.81 -7.05 10.61
N TYR A 233 4.49 -7.43 11.86
CA TYR A 233 3.30 -6.97 12.57
C TYR A 233 3.28 -5.45 12.73
N LEU A 234 4.39 -4.84 13.18
CA LEU A 234 4.50 -3.39 13.35
C LEU A 234 4.34 -2.62 12.02
N ILE A 235 4.83 -3.18 10.90
CA ILE A 235 4.61 -2.59 9.56
C ILE A 235 3.14 -2.67 9.12
N ILE A 236 2.42 -3.75 9.46
CA ILE A 236 0.99 -3.92 9.17
C ILE A 236 0.14 -3.00 10.07
N ASP A 237 0.45 -2.95 11.36
CA ASP A 237 -0.26 -2.15 12.36
C ASP A 237 -0.19 -0.64 12.03
N ARG A 238 1.00 -0.17 11.63
CA ARG A 238 1.25 1.21 11.17
C ARG A 238 0.59 1.56 9.83
N ARG A 239 -0.05 0.60 9.15
CA ARG A 239 -0.89 0.82 7.95
C ARG A 239 -2.39 0.82 8.27
N ASN A 240 -2.81 0.13 9.33
CA ASN A 240 -4.20 0.09 9.80
C ASN A 240 -4.55 1.25 10.73
N THR A 241 -3.56 1.78 11.45
CA THR A 241 -3.70 2.98 12.27
C THR A 241 -3.62 4.22 11.38
N ASP A 242 -4.78 4.79 11.01
CA ASP A 242 -4.92 6.14 10.45
C ASP A 242 -4.66 7.24 11.51
N GLU A 243 -3.92 6.93 12.57
CA GLU A 243 -3.71 7.81 13.71
C GLU A 243 -2.73 8.94 13.38
N VAL A 244 -3.22 10.16 13.61
CA VAL A 244 -2.41 11.38 13.74
C VAL A 244 -1.32 11.12 14.78
N GLY A 245 -0.05 11.36 14.41
CA GLY A 245 1.08 11.19 15.32
C GLY A 245 0.89 11.96 16.64
N PRO A 246 1.50 11.50 17.75
CA PRO A 246 1.20 11.99 19.09
C PRO A 246 1.33 13.52 19.16
N PRO A 247 0.39 14.22 19.83
CA PRO A 247 0.35 15.68 19.83
C PRO A 247 1.64 16.25 20.42
N LEU A 248 2.41 16.94 19.58
CA LEU A 248 3.61 17.65 19.98
C LEU A 248 3.25 18.70 21.04
N LEU A 249 3.69 18.44 22.28
CA LEU A 249 3.53 19.35 23.41
C LEU A 249 4.29 20.65 23.15
N ARG A 250 3.57 21.66 22.65
CA ARG A 250 4.08 23.02 22.44
C ARG A 250 4.20 23.73 23.79
N PHE A 251 5.39 23.73 24.38
CA PHE A 251 5.71 24.70 25.42
C PHE A 251 5.68 26.10 24.82
N ARG A 252 4.85 26.99 25.38
CA ARG A 252 4.91 28.43 25.11
C ARG A 252 5.86 29.08 26.13
N PRO A 253 7.02 29.60 25.74
CA PRO A 253 7.78 30.51 26.58
C PRO A 253 7.25 31.94 26.39
N GLY A 254 6.76 32.58 27.45
CA GLY A 254 6.39 34.00 27.43
C GLY A 254 4.96 34.34 27.88
N GLU A 255 4.54 33.87 29.07
CA GLU A 255 3.47 34.53 29.85
C GLU A 255 4.06 34.96 31.21
N GLU A 256 4.69 36.14 31.22
CA GLU A 256 4.86 37.06 32.37
C GLU A 256 4.59 38.49 31.87
#